data_AF-A0A8S9RI52-F1
#
_entry.id   AF-A0A8S9RI52-F1
#
_cell.length_a   1.000
_cell.length_b   1.000
_cell.length_c   1.000
_cell.angle_alpha   90.00
_cell.angle_beta   90.00
_cell.angle_gamma   90.00
#
_symmetry.space_group_name_H-M   'P 1'
#
loop_
_entity.id
_entity.type
_entity.pdbx_description
1 polymer ?
#
loop_
_entity_poly.entity_id
_entity_poly.type
_entity_poly.pdbx_seq_one_letter_code
_entity_poly.pdbx_strand_id
1 'polypeptide(L)' 'MDQQPEPVTYICGDCGHENTLKSGDVIQCRECGYRILYKKRTRRGLVLFKPLLLLVLGAFAIIGLVQAQDQQECS' A
#
# COMPACT_ATOMS: atom_id res chain seq x y z
N MET A 1 10.33 11.61 -26.68
CA MET A 1 9.11 10.78 -26.55
C MET A 1 8.57 11.04 -25.16
N ASP A 2 7.55 11.88 -25.03
CA ASP A 2 6.97 12.27 -23.75
C ASP A 2 6.27 11.06 -23.12
N GLN A 3 6.79 10.54 -22.00
CA GLN A 3 6.20 9.40 -21.31
C GLN A 3 4.84 9.81 -20.75
N GLN A 4 3.76 9.39 -21.40
CA GLN A 4 2.41 9.59 -20.87
C GLN A 4 2.34 8.93 -19.48
N PRO A 5 2.01 9.68 -18.42
CA PRO A 5 1.96 9.13 -17.07
C PRO A 5 0.92 8.01 -17.02
N GLU A 6 1.29 6.85 -16.46
CA GLU A 6 0.37 5.74 -16.21
C GLU A 6 -0.90 6.26 -15.52
N PRO A 7 -2.10 5.78 -15.91
CA PRO A 7 -3.34 6.23 -15.29
C PRO A 7 -3.35 5.87 -13.80
N VAL A 8 -3.37 6.89 -12.94
CA VAL A 8 -3.42 6.73 -11.49
C VAL A 8 -4.88 6.55 -11.05
N THR A 9 -5.15 5.43 -10.37
CA THR A 9 -6.47 5.18 -9.79
C THR A 9 -6.60 5.88 -8.44
N TYR A 10 -7.67 6.65 -8.30
CA TYR A 10 -8.06 7.33 -7.07
C TYR A 10 -9.31 6.69 -6.48
N ILE A 11 -9.49 6.81 -5.16
CA ILE A 11 -10.61 6.25 -4.40
C ILE A 11 -11.36 7.41 -3.76
N CYS A 12 -12.66 7.47 -3.98
CA CYS A 12 -13.58 8.43 -3.37
C CYS A 12 -13.68 8.26 -1.85
N GLY A 13 -13.70 9.36 -1.09
CA GLY A 13 -13.81 9.31 0.38
C GLY A 13 -15.16 8.85 0.92
N ASP A 14 -16.27 9.24 0.28
CA ASP A 14 -17.63 8.89 0.73
C ASP A 14 -18.15 7.60 0.09
N CYS A 15 -17.98 7.48 -1.22
CA CYS A 15 -18.54 6.39 -2.01
C CYS A 15 -17.60 5.19 -2.18
N GLY A 16 -16.31 5.34 -1.86
CA GLY A 16 -15.31 4.29 -2.04
C GLY A 16 -15.06 3.88 -3.50
N HIS A 17 -15.71 4.52 -4.46
CA HIS A 17 -15.59 4.17 -5.88
C HIS A 17 -14.21 4.54 -6.44
N GLU A 18 -13.72 3.70 -7.35
CA GLU A 18 -12.43 3.88 -8.03
C GLU A 18 -12.59 4.78 -9.25
N ASN A 19 -12.01 5.99 -9.20
CA ASN A 19 -12.04 6.93 -10.31
C ASN A 19 -10.66 7.00 -10.99
N THR A 20 -10.63 6.87 -12.32
CA THR A 20 -9.43 7.04 -13.13
C THR A 20 -9.42 8.47 -13.69
N LEU A 21 -8.63 9.33 -13.06
CA LEU A 21 -8.54 10.74 -13.44
C LEU A 21 -7.24 11.00 -14.21
N LYS A 22 -7.30 11.73 -15.33
CA LYS A 22 -6.11 12.14 -16.06
C LYS A 22 -5.53 13.41 -15.45
N SER A 23 -4.23 13.60 -15.62
CA SER A 23 -3.54 14.83 -15.21
C SER A 23 -4.12 16.03 -15.97
N GLY A 24 -4.83 16.91 -15.26
CA GLY A 24 -5.45 18.11 -15.83
C GLY A 24 -6.98 18.14 -15.78
N ASP A 25 -7.64 17.01 -15.49
CA ASP A 25 -9.09 16.98 -15.28
C ASP A 25 -9.46 17.52 -13.88
N VAL A 26 -10.67 18.08 -13.76
CA VAL A 26 -11.21 18.55 -12.47
C VAL A 26 -11.38 17.36 -11.52
N ILE A 27 -10.89 17.52 -10.29
CA ILE A 27 -10.97 16.50 -9.25
C ILE A 27 -12.41 16.40 -8.74
N GLN A 28 -13.17 15.48 -9.33
CA GLN A 28 -14.56 15.22 -8.95
C GLN A 28 -14.91 13.75 -9.14
N CYS A 29 -15.60 13.19 -8.14
CA CYS A 29 -16.24 11.89 -8.19
C CYS A 29 -17.39 11.89 -9.21
N ARG A 30 -17.41 10.93 -10.14
CA ARG A 30 -18.47 10.83 -11.19
C ARG A 30 -19.83 10.42 -10.65
N GLU A 31 -19.87 9.70 -9.53
CA GLU A 31 -21.12 9.15 -8.97
C GLU A 31 -21.74 10.07 -7.91
N CYS A 32 -20.89 10.75 -7.13
CA CYS A 32 -21.27 11.45 -5.91
C CYS A 32 -21.01 12.96 -5.95
N GLY A 33 -20.24 13.45 -6.93
CA GLY A 33 -19.87 14.86 -7.03
C GLY A 33 -18.90 15.35 -5.95
N TYR A 34 -18.48 14.47 -5.03
CA TYR A 34 -17.52 14.78 -3.98
C TYR A 34 -16.13 15.06 -4.55
N ARG A 35 -15.39 15.99 -3.92
CA ARG A 35 -14.11 16.52 -4.42
C ARG A 35 -12.88 15.95 -3.72
N ILE A 36 -13.08 15.15 -2.67
CA ILE A 36 -11.97 14.53 -1.93
C ILE A 36 -11.80 13.09 -2.41
N LEU A 37 -10.67 12.83 -3.08
CA LEU A 37 -10.28 11.49 -3.52
C LEU A 37 -8.88 11.16 -2.96
N TYR A 38 -8.71 9.92 -2.50
CA TYR A 38 -7.48 9.37 -1.99
C TYR A 38 -6.73 8.58 -3.08
N LYS A 39 -5.41 8.57 -3.07
CA LYS A 39 -4.63 7.72 -3.99
C LYS A 39 -4.66 6.26 -3.52
N LYS A 40 -4.89 5.31 -4.43
CA LYS A 40 -4.84 3.88 -4.11
C LYS A 40 -3.43 3.47 -3.66
N ARG A 41 -3.34 2.70 -2.57
CA ARG A 41 -2.04 2.19 -2.03
C ARG A 41 -1.38 1.27 -3.06
N THR A 42 -0.11 1.51 -3.38
CA THR A 42 0.67 0.61 -4.25
C THR A 42 1.37 -0.46 -3.41
N ARG A 43 1.41 -1.70 -3.91
CA ARG A 43 2.16 -2.79 -3.23
C ARG A 43 3.67 -2.70 -3.45
N ARG A 44 4.15 -1.79 -4.30
CA ARG A 44 5.57 -1.66 -4.70
C ARG A 44 6.50 -1.36 -3.49
N GLY A 45 6.05 -0.62 -2.48
CA GLY A 45 6.84 -0.35 -1.26
C GLY A 45 6.95 -1.51 -0.28
N LEU A 46 5.93 -2.38 -0.22
CA LEU A 46 5.93 -3.56 0.66
C LEU A 46 6.88 -4.67 0.17
N VAL A 47 7.24 -4.67 -1.11
CA VAL A 47 8.16 -5.67 -1.68
C VAL A 47 9.63 -5.34 -1.38
N LEU A 48 9.97 -4.06 -1.18
CA LEU A 48 11.34 -3.65 -0.86
C LEU A 48 11.73 -3.92 0.60
N PHE A 49 10.75 -3.93 1.52
CA PHE A 49 10.94 -4.32 2.92
C PHE A 49 11.01 -5.84 3.11
N LYS A 50 10.55 -6.60 2.13
CA LYS A 50 10.44 -8.05 2.18
C LYS A 50 11.80 -8.78 2.21
N PRO A 51 12.81 -8.42 1.38
CA PRO A 51 14.12 -9.07 1.47
C PRO A 51 14.81 -8.75 2.80
N LEU A 52 14.69 -7.52 3.30
CA LEU A 52 15.32 -7.13 4.57
C LEU A 52 14.71 -7.86 5.77
N LEU A 53 13.37 -7.96 5.82
CA LEU A 53 12.68 -8.69 6.90
C LEU A 53 12.98 -10.19 6.86
N LEU A 54 13.04 -10.80 5.66
CA LEU A 54 13.34 -12.23 5.52
C LEU A 54 14.79 -12.56 5.95
N LEU A 55 15.74 -11.68 5.65
CA LEU A 55 17.14 -11.85 6.08
C LEU A 55 17.31 -11.67 7.60
N VAL A 56 16.60 -10.72 8.20
CA VAL A 56 16.62 -10.51 9.65
C VAL A 56 15.98 -11.71 10.37
N LEU A 57 14.77 -12.12 9.99
CA LEU A 57 14.12 -13.30 10.58
C LEU A 57 14.90 -14.61 10.33
N GLY A 58 15.52 -14.75 9.16
CA GLY A 58 16.41 -15.88 8.85
C GLY A 58 17.66 -15.90 9.72
N ALA A 59 18.28 -14.74 9.98
CA ALA A 59 19.42 -14.64 10.89
C ALA A 59 19.02 -14.90 12.36
N PHE A 60 17.86 -14.41 12.80
CA PHE A 60 17.31 -14.72 14.12
C PHE A 60 16.98 -16.21 14.28
N ALA A 61 16.51 -16.90 13.23
CA ALA A 61 16.27 -18.34 13.26
C ALA A 61 17.58 -19.18 13.26
N ILE A 62 18.63 -18.73 12.56
CA ILE A 62 19.96 -19.39 12.56
C ILE A 62 20.66 -19.23 13.93
N ILE A 63 20.44 -18.12 14.62
CA ILE A 63 20.94 -17.87 15.98
C ILE A 63 20.01 -18.50 17.05
N GLY A 64 18.75 -18.81 16.70
CA GLY A 64 17.64 -19.15 17.61
C GLY A 64 17.35 -20.63 17.89
N LEU A 65 18.34 -21.53 17.85
CA LEU A 65 18.24 -22.76 18.69
C LEU A 65 18.56 -22.46 20.17
N VAL A 66 18.85 -21.20 20.52
CA VAL A 66 19.03 -20.75 21.88
C VAL A 66 17.91 -19.76 22.20
N GLN A 67 17.11 -20.11 23.21
CA GLN A 67 15.92 -19.42 23.76
C GLN A 67 14.57 -19.89 23.19
N ALA A 68 14.15 -21.05 23.68
CA ALA A 68 12.75 -21.36 23.96
C ALA A 68 12.20 -20.39 25.05
N GLN A 69 10.86 -20.22 25.06
CA GLN A 69 10.03 -19.40 26.00
C GLN A 69 10.09 -17.88 25.72
N ASP A 70 9.04 -17.07 25.76
CA ASP A 70 7.81 -17.11 26.56
C ASP A 70 6.81 -16.07 25.98
N GLN A 71 5.50 -16.34 26.06
CA GLN A 71 4.38 -15.39 26.17
C GLN A 71 4.13 -14.31 25.09
N GLN A 72 3.09 -14.50 24.27
CA GLN A 72 2.03 -13.47 24.12
C GLN A 72 0.75 -14.04 23.54
N GLU A 73 0.13 -14.89 24.34
CA GLU A 73 -1.32 -14.94 24.48
C GLU A 73 -1.77 -13.61 25.15
N CYS A 74 -2.35 -12.70 24.37
CA CYS A 74 -3.34 -11.72 24.85
C CYS A 74 -4.01 -11.03 23.65
N SER A 75 -5.00 -11.69 23.03
CA SER A 75 -6.38 -11.19 22.94
C SER A 75 -7.30 -12.21 22.28
#